data_AF-A0A929ASX0-F1
#
_entry.id   AF-A0A929ASX0-F1
#
_cell.length_a   1.000
_cell.length_b   1.000
_cell.length_c   1.000
_cell.angle_alpha   90.00
_cell.angle_beta   90.00
_cell.angle_gamma   90.00
#
_symmetry.space_group_name_H-M   'P 1'
#
loop_
_entity.id
_entity.type
_entity.pdbx_description
1 polymer ?
#
loop_
_entity_poly.entity_id
_entity_poly.type
_entity_poly.pdbx_seq_one_letter_code
_entity_poly.pdbx_strand_id
1 'polypeptide(L)'
;MENQQLKSQLACPGLSLAVYREVVAHLRQVDGVDAGLIPQASQQFDYYQSQVGGLWIDYADACDVVSRERVQQILAHYQIHQGDRSQLK
;
A
#
# COMPACT_ATOMS: atom_id res chain seq x y z
N MET A 1 -15.51 15.57 12.64
CA MET A 1 -14.32 16.06 11.92
C MET A 1 -13.73 14.85 11.23
N GLU A 2 -14.08 14.63 9.97
CA GLU A 2 -13.54 13.52 9.18
C GLU A 2 -12.09 13.86 8.85
N ASN A 3 -11.17 13.21 9.55
CA ASN A 3 -9.75 13.34 9.31
C ASN A 3 -9.48 12.69 7.95
N GLN A 4 -9.31 13.51 6.91
CA GLN A 4 -9.19 13.06 5.53
C GLN A 4 -7.77 12.51 5.31
N GLN A 5 -7.52 11.37 5.93
CA GLN A 5 -6.30 10.59 5.83
C GLN A 5 -6.02 10.22 4.37
N LEU A 6 -4.84 10.63 3.88
CA LEU A 6 -4.39 10.41 2.51
C LEU A 6 -4.12 8.91 2.31
N LYS A 7 -5.15 8.16 1.87
CA LYS A 7 -5.00 6.77 1.46
C LYS A 7 -4.33 6.71 0.08
N SER A 8 -3.02 6.43 0.08
CA SER A 8 -2.25 6.15 -1.14
C SER A 8 -2.50 4.72 -1.58
N GLN A 9 -2.91 4.52 -2.83
CA GLN A 9 -3.14 3.19 -3.42
C GLN A 9 -1.92 2.79 -4.25
N LEU A 10 -1.45 1.56 -4.04
CA LEU A 10 -0.27 1.01 -4.71
C LEU A 10 -0.66 -0.27 -5.43
N ALA A 11 -0.62 -0.22 -6.76
CA ALA A 11 -0.81 -1.38 -7.61
C ALA A 11 0.53 -1.71 -8.28
N CYS A 12 1.07 -2.88 -7.94
CA CYS A 12 2.29 -3.41 -8.54
C CYS A 12 1.92 -4.68 -9.31
N PRO A 13 1.85 -4.60 -10.65
CA PRO A 13 1.64 -5.78 -11.48
C PRO A 13 2.77 -6.79 -11.23
N GLY A 14 2.42 -8.03 -10.88
CA GLY A 14 3.38 -9.14 -10.78
C GLY A 14 3.83 -9.54 -9.37
N LEU A 15 3.42 -8.83 -8.31
CA LEU A 15 3.66 -9.31 -6.94
C LEU A 15 2.65 -10.40 -6.56
N SER A 16 3.13 -11.49 -5.96
CA SER A 16 2.25 -12.54 -5.43
C SER A 16 1.47 -12.04 -4.21
N LEU A 17 0.33 -12.67 -3.91
CA LEU A 17 -0.45 -12.36 -2.71
C LEU A 17 0.39 -12.44 -1.43
N ALA A 18 1.35 -13.38 -1.36
CA ALA A 18 2.24 -13.53 -0.22
C ALA A 18 3.10 -12.28 -0.02
N VAL A 19 3.67 -11.74 -1.11
CA VAL A 19 4.49 -10.52 -1.05
C VAL A 19 3.64 -9.32 -0.64
N TYR A 20 2.42 -9.18 -1.16
CA TYR A 20 1.50 -8.13 -0.70
C TYR A 20 1.24 -8.20 0.81
N ARG A 21 1.03 -9.40 1.36
CA ARG A 21 0.81 -9.59 2.80
C ARG A 21 2.07 -9.27 3.62
N GLU A 22 3.24 -9.64 3.12
CA GLU A 22 4.54 -9.33 3.73
C GLU A 22 4.78 -7.82 3.79
N VAL A 23 4.54 -7.10 2.69
CA VAL A 23 4.67 -5.64 2.63
C VAL A 23 3.75 -4.99 3.67
N VAL A 24 2.48 -5.38 3.73
CA VAL A 24 1.53 -4.85 4.73
C VAL A 24 2.01 -5.15 6.15
N ALA A 25 2.56 -6.34 6.41
CA ALA A 25 3.10 -6.68 7.72
C ALA A 25 4.29 -5.78 8.10
N HIS A 26 5.21 -5.51 7.19
CA HIS A 26 6.33 -4.60 7.44
C HIS A 26 5.90 -3.14 7.62
N LEU A 27 4.92 -2.67 6.85
CA LEU A 27 4.39 -1.30 6.99
C LEU A 27 3.73 -1.08 8.35
N ARG A 28 2.98 -2.07 8.86
CA ARG A 28 2.33 -2.01 10.18
C ARG A 28 3.30 -2.08 11.37
N GLN A 29 4.57 -2.38 11.14
CA GLN A 29 5.61 -2.32 12.18
C GLN A 29 6.17 -0.90 12.35
N VAL A 30 5.82 0.03 11.45
CA VAL A 30 6.26 1.42 11.54
C VAL A 30 5.26 2.21 12.39
N ASP A 31 5.78 2.92 13.39
CA ASP A 31 4.94 3.70 14.30
C ASP A 31 4.12 4.77 13.54
N GLY A 32 2.83 4.87 13.88
CA GLY A 32 1.92 5.82 13.24
C GLY A 32 1.58 5.50 11.78
N VAL A 33 1.84 4.27 11.32
CA VAL A 33 1.48 3.79 9.98
C VAL A 33 0.49 2.64 10.08
N ASP A 34 -0.61 2.74 9.33
CA ASP A 34 -1.48 1.60 9.05
C ASP A 34 -1.45 1.28 7.56
N ALA A 35 -1.71 0.03 7.23
CA ALA A 35 -1.73 -0.44 5.86
C ALA A 35 -2.70 -1.61 5.71
N GLY A 36 -3.14 -1.86 4.48
CA GLY A 36 -3.99 -2.99 4.20
C GLY A 36 -4.06 -3.31 2.72
N LEU A 37 -4.75 -4.40 2.40
CA LEU A 37 -4.93 -4.85 1.02
C LEU A 37 -6.22 -4.30 0.44
N ILE A 38 -6.18 -3.96 -0.84
CA ILE A 38 -7.34 -3.58 -1.62
C ILE A 38 -7.91 -4.87 -2.22
N PRO A 39 -9.20 -5.20 -1.98
CA PRO A 39 -9.83 -6.36 -2.61
C PRO A 39 -9.69 -6.32 -4.13
N GLN A 40 -9.55 -7.48 -4.75
CA GLN A 40 -9.57 -7.59 -6.21
C GLN A 40 -10.99 -7.25 -6.72
N ALA A 41 -11.08 -6.32 -7.67
CA ALA A 41 -12.33 -5.90 -8.28
C ALA A 41 -12.66 -6.66 -9.57
N SER A 42 -11.72 -7.46 -10.10
CA SER A 42 -11.98 -8.33 -11.25
C SER A 42 -13.10 -9.33 -10.93
N GLN A 43 -14.10 -9.37 -11.81
CA GLN A 43 -15.21 -10.33 -11.73
C GLN A 43 -14.82 -11.72 -12.24
N GLN A 44 -13.64 -11.85 -12.85
CA GLN A 44 -13.14 -13.09 -13.42
C GLN A 44 -11.88 -13.53 -12.66
N PHE A 45 -11.87 -14.80 -12.24
CA PHE A 45 -10.71 -15.40 -11.60
C PHE A 45 -9.67 -15.75 -12.66
N ASP A 46 -8.52 -15.08 -12.60
CA ASP A 46 -7.37 -15.31 -13.48
C ASP A 46 -6.15 -15.64 -12.62
N TYR A 47 -5.58 -16.83 -12.82
CA TYR A 47 -4.38 -17.30 -12.11
C TYR A 47 -3.16 -16.40 -12.35
N TYR A 48 -3.13 -15.66 -13.47
CA TYR A 48 -2.05 -14.76 -13.82
C TYR A 48 -2.26 -13.34 -13.28
N GLN A 49 -3.42 -13.04 -12.69
CA GLN A 49 -3.68 -11.78 -12.00
C GLN A 49 -3.40 -11.92 -10.50
N SER A 50 -2.98 -10.81 -9.88
CA SER A 50 -2.90 -10.75 -8.42
C SER A 50 -4.29 -10.99 -7.81
N GLN A 51 -4.36 -11.78 -6.74
CA GLN A 51 -5.61 -12.01 -6.00
C GLN A 51 -6.05 -10.78 -5.18
N VAL A 52 -5.30 -9.67 -5.25
CA VAL A 52 -5.62 -8.37 -4.66
C VAL A 52 -5.41 -7.25 -5.67
N GLY A 53 -6.23 -6.19 -5.58
CA GLY A 53 -6.13 -5.02 -6.46
C GLY A 53 -4.96 -4.09 -6.14
N GLY A 54 -4.34 -4.26 -4.96
CA GLY A 54 -3.21 -3.46 -4.50
C GLY A 54 -3.14 -3.41 -2.98
N LEU A 55 -2.44 -2.41 -2.45
CA LEU A 55 -2.42 -2.09 -1.03
C LEU A 55 -2.66 -0.59 -0.81
N TRP A 56 -3.12 -0.25 0.39
CA TRP A 56 -3.23 1.13 0.85
C TRP A 56 -2.31 1.36 2.04
N ILE A 57 -1.85 2.61 2.17
CA ILE A 57 -1.08 3.08 3.32
C ILE A 57 -1.80 4.31 3.87
N ASP A 58 -1.85 4.39 5.19
CA ASP A 58 -2.38 5.51 5.94
C ASP A 58 -1.34 5.95 6.98
N TYR A 59 -1.19 7.26 7.13
CA TYR A 59 -0.27 7.86 8.08
C TYR A 59 -1.10 8.63 9.11
N ALA A 60 -0.84 8.39 10.39
CA ALA A 60 -1.39 9.24 11.44
C ALA A 60 -0.87 10.69 11.27
N ASP A 61 -1.65 11.67 11.73
CA ASP A 61 -1.25 13.09 11.68
C ASP A 61 0.09 13.34 12.40
N ALA A 62 0.36 12.56 13.45
CA ALA A 62 1.59 12.61 14.23
C ALA A 62 2.74 11.75 13.64
N CYS A 63 2.57 11.14 12.47
CA CYS A 63 3.60 10.30 11.85
C CYS A 63 4.82 11.15 11.50
N ASP A 64 5.93 10.85 12.17
CA ASP A 64 7.17 11.61 12.08
C ASP A 64 7.93 11.34 10.77
N VAL A 65 8.95 12.17 10.52
CA VAL A 65 9.76 12.09 9.29
C VAL A 65 10.49 10.75 9.20
N VAL A 66 10.99 10.23 10.33
CA VAL A 66 11.71 8.95 10.40
C VAL A 66 10.81 7.78 9.97
N SER A 67 9.57 7.76 10.46
CA SER A 67 8.58 6.74 10.09
C SER A 67 8.24 6.82 8.60
N ARG A 68 8.09 8.04 8.05
CA ARG A 68 7.85 8.24 6.61
C ARG A 68 9.02 7.76 5.76
N GLU A 69 10.26 8.06 6.16
CA GLU A 69 11.47 7.55 5.49
C GLU A 69 11.56 6.03 5.56
N ARG A 70 11.21 5.43 6.71
CA ARG A 70 11.17 3.98 6.87
C ARG A 70 10.17 3.33 5.92
N VAL A 71 9.00 3.92 5.74
CA VAL A 71 8.03 3.46 4.75
C VAL A 71 8.60 3.54 3.34
N GLN A 72 9.29 4.64 2.97
CA GLN A 72 9.92 4.74 1.65
C GLN A 72 11.00 3.66 1.43
N GLN A 73 11.80 3.35 2.44
CA GLN A 73 12.79 2.27 2.38
C GLN A 73 12.14 0.89 2.17
N ILE A 74 11.04 0.61 2.89
CA ILE A 74 10.27 -0.63 2.71
C ILE A 74 9.76 -0.71 1.27
N LEU A 75 9.11 0.33 0.78
CA LEU A 75 8.56 0.33 -0.58
C LEU A 75 9.65 0.20 -1.65
N ALA A 76 10.77 0.89 -1.49
CA ALA A 76 11.92 0.78 -2.40
C ALA A 76 12.50 -0.64 -2.44
N HIS A 77 12.57 -1.33 -1.30
CA HIS A 77 13.04 -2.72 -1.25
C HIS A 77 12.18 -3.67 -2.09
N TYR A 78 10.86 -3.48 -2.09
CA TYR A 78 9.92 -4.25 -2.91
C TYR A 78 9.70 -3.66 -4.31
N GLN A 79 10.45 -2.61 -4.69
CA GLN A 79 10.31 -1.89 -5.97
C GLN A 79 8.88 -1.36 -6.19
N ILE A 80 8.21 -0.99 -5.10
CA ILE A 80 6.87 -0.41 -5.09
C ILE A 80 7.01 1.10 -5.17
N HIS A 81 6.43 1.71 -6.19
CA HIS A 81 6.43 3.17 -6.36
C HIS A 81 5.10 3.77 -5.92
N GLN A 82 5.14 4.85 -5.14
CA GLN A 82 3.94 5.59 -4.80
C GLN A 82 3.39 6.36 -5.99
N GLY A 83 2.23 5.94 -6.50
CA GLY A 83 1.47 6.66 -7.50
C GLY A 83 0.67 7.79 -6.86
N ASP A 84 0.74 8.98 -7.44
CA ASP A 84 -0.07 10.13 -7.03
C ASP A 84 -1.53 9.97 -7.56
N ARG A 85 -2.55 10.17 -6.70
CA ARG A 85 -3.97 9.95 -7.05
C ARG A 85 -4.55 10.98 -8.02
N SER A 86 -3.74 11.93 -8.49
CA SER A 86 -4.15 13.04 -9.36
C SER A 86 -4.60 12.64 -10.78
N GLN A 87 -4.54 11.36 -11.18
CA GLN A 87 -4.75 10.94 -12.59
C GLN A 87 -5.73 9.80 -12.86
N LEU A 88 -6.54 9.34 -11.91
CA LEU A 88 -7.64 8.41 -12.22
C LEU A 88 -8.95 9.19 -12.34
N LYS A 89 -9.21 9.68 -13.56
CA LYS A 89 -10.54 10.13 -14.02
C LYS A 89 -11.33 8.93 -14.55
#